data_AF-A0A383WFS1-F1
#
_entry.id   AF-A0A383WFS1-F1
#
_cell.length_a   1.000
_cell.length_b   1.000
_cell.length_c   1.000
_cell.angle_alpha   90.00
_cell.angle_beta   90.00
_cell.angle_gamma   90.00
#
_symmetry.space_group_name_H-M   'P 1'
#
loop_
_entity.id
_entity.type
_entity.pdbx_description
1 polymer ?
#
loop_
_entity_poly.entity_id
_entity_poly.type
_entity_poly.pdbx_seq_one_letter_code
_entity_poly.pdbx_strand_id
1 'polypeptide(L)'
;MSMEARTEQFHTDAQRPKDKNTAKDIDKLRKFLFKNQAYRFTDRDQSHLFQAIQLYVTMYSSSPEPDSPALNLVEDALKLPFTVFTTGQKKSMLKWLDRLNGLEAAAAAGGKAASGTEQQQQYSVLDVTSDVAEVMNDEGETQQVQLAVCDPELVEALRRAFQAEQEVLVQLGTRHGKAAITKMTVQ
;
A
#
# COMPACT_ATOMS: atom_id res chain seq x y z
N MET A 1 -1.16 -10.30 26.02
CA MET A 1 -1.50 -9.87 24.64
C MET A 1 -0.80 -10.80 23.67
N SER A 2 -1.56 -11.44 22.78
CA SER A 2 -1.02 -12.28 21.71
C SER A 2 -0.29 -11.44 20.67
N MET A 3 0.61 -12.06 19.88
CA MET A 3 1.36 -11.37 18.82
C MET A 3 0.41 -10.72 17.80
N GLU A 4 -0.64 -11.45 17.42
CA GLU A 4 -1.68 -11.04 16.48
C GLU A 4 -2.48 -9.82 16.95
N ALA A 5 -2.85 -9.79 18.24
CA ALA A 5 -3.51 -8.63 18.84
C ALA A 5 -2.60 -7.38 18.83
N ARG A 6 -1.28 -7.58 18.82
CA ARG A 6 -0.30 -6.49 18.84
C ARG A 6 -0.01 -5.95 17.45
N THR A 7 0.05 -6.80 16.42
CA THR A 7 0.18 -6.39 15.01
C THR A 7 -1.08 -5.68 14.52
N GLU A 8 -2.26 -6.16 14.90
CA GLU A 8 -3.55 -5.52 14.60
C GLU A 8 -3.69 -4.15 15.28
N GLN A 9 -3.19 -4.01 16.52
CA GLN A 9 -3.16 -2.72 17.20
C GLN A 9 -2.28 -1.71 16.45
N PHE A 10 -1.10 -2.12 15.97
CA PHE A 10 -0.24 -1.23 15.18
C PHE A 10 -0.90 -0.80 13.86
N HIS A 11 -1.61 -1.72 13.20
CA HIS A 11 -2.38 -1.39 12.00
C HIS A 11 -3.49 -0.37 12.31
N THR A 12 -4.25 -0.60 13.38
CA THR A 12 -5.34 0.31 13.81
C THR A 12 -4.81 1.69 14.20
N ASP A 13 -3.71 1.76 14.94
CA ASP A 13 -3.07 3.04 15.29
C ASP A 13 -2.52 3.76 14.05
N ALA A 14 -2.04 3.03 13.04
CA ALA A 14 -1.56 3.60 11.79
C ALA A 14 -2.69 4.14 10.88
N GLN A 15 -3.94 3.70 11.06
CA GLN A 15 -5.09 4.27 10.35
C GLN A 15 -5.53 5.63 10.92
N ARG A 16 -5.08 5.99 12.12
CA ARG A 16 -5.44 7.27 12.75
C ARG A 16 -4.74 8.44 12.05
N PRO A 17 -5.40 9.60 11.91
CA PRO A 17 -4.79 10.78 11.29
C PRO A 17 -3.53 11.24 12.03
N LYS A 18 -2.56 11.82 11.30
CA LYS A 18 -1.28 12.29 11.83
C LYS A 18 -1.50 13.19 13.05
N ASP A 19 -0.99 12.76 14.19
CA ASP A 19 -1.05 13.48 15.44
C ASP A 19 0.32 13.48 16.15
N LYS A 20 0.43 14.25 17.24
CA LYS A 20 1.69 14.39 18.00
C LYS A 20 2.24 13.06 18.55
N ASN A 21 1.45 11.99 18.54
CA ASN A 21 1.89 10.66 18.96
C ASN A 21 2.38 9.79 17.81
N THR A 22 2.11 10.14 16.54
CA THR A 22 2.49 9.34 15.36
C THR A 22 3.99 9.00 15.36
N ALA A 23 4.87 9.97 15.67
CA ALA A 23 6.31 9.72 15.78
C ALA A 23 6.67 8.73 16.91
N LYS A 24 5.94 8.77 18.03
CA LYS A 24 6.13 7.81 19.14
C LYS A 24 5.60 6.42 18.76
N ASP A 25 4.55 6.35 17.98
CA ASP A 25 3.96 5.07 17.55
C ASP A 25 4.85 4.39 16.50
N ILE A 26 5.45 5.16 15.59
CA ILE A 26 6.53 4.69 14.71
C ILE A 26 7.71 4.14 15.52
N ASP A 27 8.15 4.84 16.56
CA ASP A 27 9.25 4.38 17.40
C ASP A 27 8.92 3.09 18.17
N LYS A 28 7.68 2.96 18.67
CA LYS A 28 7.19 1.72 19.28
C LYS A 28 7.15 0.56 18.29
N LEU A 29 6.66 0.79 17.07
CA LEU A 29 6.60 -0.21 16.00
C LEU A 29 8.01 -0.68 15.65
N ARG A 30 8.96 0.24 15.48
CA ARG A 30 10.37 -0.07 15.23
C ARG A 30 11.01 -0.88 16.35
N LYS A 31 10.85 -0.47 17.61
CA LYS A 31 11.35 -1.24 18.77
C LYS A 31 10.72 -2.62 18.86
N PHE A 32 9.44 -2.73 18.52
CA PHE A 32 8.73 -4.01 18.49
C PHE A 32 9.28 -4.92 17.40
N LEU A 33 9.45 -4.43 16.18
CA LEU A 33 10.04 -5.19 15.08
C LEU A 33 11.46 -5.66 15.40
N PHE A 34 12.30 -4.76 15.94
CA PHE A 34 13.67 -5.10 16.32
C PHE A 34 13.73 -6.14 17.44
N LYS A 35 12.90 -6.01 18.49
CA LYS A 35 12.88 -6.97 19.60
C LYS A 35 12.38 -8.35 19.18
N ASN A 36 11.53 -8.41 18.17
CA ASN A 36 10.88 -9.64 17.71
C ASN A 36 11.42 -10.11 16.35
N GLN A 37 12.60 -9.68 15.93
CA GLN A 37 13.19 -10.04 14.63
C GLN A 37 13.51 -11.55 14.49
N ALA A 38 13.72 -12.25 15.61
CA ALA A 38 13.90 -13.70 15.66
C ALA A 38 12.57 -14.48 15.67
N TYR A 39 11.44 -13.79 15.84
CA TYR A 39 10.11 -14.39 15.79
C TYR A 39 9.68 -14.54 14.33
N ARG A 40 9.16 -15.72 13.98
CA ARG A 40 8.58 -15.97 12.66
C ARG A 40 7.13 -15.53 12.67
N PHE A 41 6.86 -14.35 12.13
CA PHE A 41 5.50 -13.83 12.04
C PHE A 41 4.67 -14.64 11.04
N THR A 42 3.37 -14.77 11.31
CA THR A 42 2.42 -15.36 10.38
C THR A 42 2.20 -14.42 9.18
N ASP A 43 1.76 -14.94 8.05
CA ASP A 43 1.50 -14.14 6.86
C ASP A 43 0.51 -12.97 7.12
N ARG A 44 -0.50 -13.24 7.96
CA ARG A 44 -1.46 -12.24 8.44
C ARG A 44 -0.80 -11.13 9.27
N ASP A 45 0.07 -11.50 10.19
CA ASP A 45 0.83 -10.54 11.00
C ASP A 45 1.77 -9.68 10.15
N GLN A 46 2.46 -10.30 9.20
CA GLN A 46 3.35 -9.61 8.26
C GLN A 46 2.57 -8.59 7.43
N SER A 47 1.37 -8.97 6.97
CA SER A 47 0.47 -8.09 6.22
C SER A 47 0.02 -6.88 7.03
N HIS A 48 -0.41 -7.07 8.29
CA HIS A 48 -0.80 -5.96 9.17
C HIS A 48 0.37 -5.02 9.47
N LEU A 49 1.57 -5.57 9.75
CA LEU A 49 2.78 -4.77 9.99
C LEU A 49 3.20 -4.00 8.73
N PHE A 50 3.12 -4.63 7.56
CA PHE A 50 3.42 -4.00 6.28
C PHE A 50 2.45 -2.85 5.96
N GLN A 51 1.14 -3.08 6.12
CA GLN A 51 0.13 -2.04 5.93
C GLN A 51 0.29 -0.89 6.91
N ALA A 52 0.66 -1.16 8.17
CA ALA A 52 0.94 -0.11 9.15
C ALA A 52 2.11 0.78 8.70
N ILE A 53 3.20 0.18 8.21
CA ILE A 53 4.36 0.91 7.67
C ILE A 53 3.94 1.71 6.43
N GLN A 54 3.18 1.12 5.51
CA GLN A 54 2.67 1.80 4.32
C GLN A 54 1.89 3.07 4.67
N LEU A 55 0.96 2.98 5.63
CA LEU A 55 0.17 4.12 6.07
C LEU A 55 1.04 5.25 6.63
N TYR A 56 2.03 4.92 7.48
CA TYR A 56 2.97 5.93 7.97
C TYR A 56 3.80 6.55 6.83
N VAL A 57 4.27 5.75 5.88
CA VAL A 57 4.99 6.24 4.69
C VAL A 57 4.13 7.20 3.89
N THR A 58 2.86 6.88 3.62
CA THR A 58 1.95 7.77 2.87
C THR A 58 1.64 9.07 3.62
N MET A 59 1.51 9.02 4.94
CA MET A 59 1.32 10.22 5.76
C MET A 59 2.52 11.18 5.68
N TYR A 60 3.73 10.64 5.69
CA TYR A 60 4.96 11.43 5.61
C TYR A 60 5.35 11.79 4.18
N SER A 61 4.95 11.02 3.16
CA SER A 61 5.15 11.42 1.76
C SER A 61 4.31 12.64 1.39
N SER A 62 3.19 12.87 2.09
CA SER A 62 2.32 14.03 1.90
C SER A 62 2.85 15.29 2.59
N SER A 63 3.78 15.14 3.52
CA SER A 63 4.38 16.23 4.30
C SER A 63 5.88 15.94 4.46
N PRO A 64 6.69 16.20 3.42
CA PRO A 64 8.12 15.95 3.45
C PRO A 64 8.77 16.84 4.50
N GLU A 65 9.12 16.24 5.64
CA GLU A 65 9.88 16.86 6.72
C GLU A 65 11.30 16.29 6.66
N PRO A 66 12.34 17.14 6.84
CA PRO A 66 13.70 16.63 6.97
C PRO A 66 13.81 15.72 8.19
N ASP A 67 14.48 14.58 8.03
CA ASP A 67 14.60 13.55 9.09
C ASP A 67 13.27 12.85 9.43
N SER A 68 12.49 12.52 8.38
CA SER A 68 11.18 11.89 8.55
C SER A 68 11.29 10.55 9.32
N PRO A 69 10.57 10.37 10.44
CA PRO A 69 10.58 9.11 11.18
C PRO A 69 10.06 7.93 10.36
N ALA A 70 9.27 8.18 9.30
CA ALA A 70 8.84 7.14 8.37
C ALA A 70 9.98 6.62 7.48
N LEU A 71 10.93 7.48 7.08
CA LEU A 71 12.10 7.07 6.30
C LEU A 71 12.97 6.14 7.13
N ASN A 72 13.29 6.56 8.36
CA ASN A 72 14.03 5.75 9.33
C ASN A 72 13.32 4.40 9.61
N LEU A 73 11.98 4.38 9.69
CA LEU A 73 11.19 3.16 9.87
C LEU A 73 11.36 2.18 8.69
N VAL A 74 11.32 2.69 7.46
CA VAL A 74 11.49 1.87 6.24
C VAL A 74 12.90 1.33 6.15
N GLU A 75 13.92 2.13 6.43
CA GLU A 75 15.32 1.67 6.47
C GLU A 75 15.54 0.58 7.51
N ASP A 76 15.00 0.77 8.72
CA ASP A 76 15.12 -0.23 9.78
C ASP A 76 14.31 -1.49 9.45
N ALA A 77 13.14 -1.37 8.81
CA ALA A 77 12.35 -2.51 8.36
C ALA A 77 13.08 -3.32 7.27
N LEU A 78 13.80 -2.67 6.36
CA LEU A 78 14.60 -3.33 5.33
C LEU A 78 15.78 -4.14 5.90
N LYS A 79 16.37 -3.66 7.00
CA LYS A 79 17.46 -4.36 7.71
C LYS A 79 16.99 -5.63 8.44
N LEU A 80 15.68 -5.79 8.68
CA LEU A 80 15.16 -6.95 9.39
C LEU A 80 15.30 -8.23 8.54
N PRO A 81 15.49 -9.40 9.16
CA PRO A 81 15.54 -10.68 8.45
C PRO A 81 14.23 -10.99 7.71
N PHE A 82 14.31 -11.84 6.69
CA PHE A 82 13.14 -12.30 5.89
C PHE A 82 12.10 -13.09 6.70
N THR A 83 12.39 -13.37 7.98
CA THR A 83 11.45 -13.93 8.95
C THR A 83 10.35 -12.95 9.37
N VAL A 84 10.55 -11.64 9.12
CA VAL A 84 9.63 -10.57 9.48
C VAL A 84 8.92 -9.99 8.25
N PHE A 85 9.61 -9.86 7.12
CA PHE A 85 9.02 -9.35 5.88
C PHE A 85 9.45 -10.19 4.68
N THR A 86 8.49 -10.48 3.81
CA THR A 86 8.74 -11.22 2.58
C THR A 86 9.58 -10.41 1.59
N THR A 87 10.14 -11.09 0.59
CA THR A 87 10.89 -10.43 -0.50
C THR A 87 10.03 -9.42 -1.27
N GLY A 88 8.73 -9.70 -1.44
CA GLY A 88 7.77 -8.77 -2.04
C GLY A 88 7.63 -7.48 -1.22
N GLN A 89 7.33 -7.62 0.06
CA GLN A 89 7.19 -6.49 0.99
C GLN A 89 8.45 -5.62 1.07
N LYS A 90 9.64 -6.25 1.10
CA LYS A 90 10.92 -5.52 1.08
C LYS A 90 11.17 -4.79 -0.23
N LYS A 91 10.74 -5.33 -1.38
CA LYS A 91 10.82 -4.64 -2.68
C LYS A 91 9.96 -3.38 -2.68
N SER A 92 8.74 -3.45 -2.13
CA SER A 92 7.86 -2.28 -2.00
C SER A 92 8.44 -1.25 -1.01
N MET A 93 9.05 -1.68 0.09
CA MET A 93 9.79 -0.80 1.02
C MET A 93 10.98 -0.09 0.34
N LEU A 94 11.74 -0.77 -0.52
CA LEU A 94 12.80 -0.14 -1.31
C LEU A 94 12.26 0.94 -2.26
N LYS A 95 11.15 0.66 -2.95
CA LYS A 95 10.46 1.66 -3.80
C LYS A 95 10.01 2.87 -2.97
N TRP A 96 9.48 2.65 -1.77
CA TRP A 96 9.07 3.74 -0.87
C TRP A 96 10.26 4.56 -0.37
N LEU A 97 11.37 3.90 -0.05
CA LEU A 97 12.60 4.56 0.36
C LEU A 97 13.14 5.48 -0.74
N ASP A 98 13.20 4.99 -1.98
CA ASP A 98 13.63 5.77 -3.15
C ASP A 98 12.73 6.98 -3.38
N ARG A 99 11.41 6.78 -3.29
CA ARG A 99 10.40 7.84 -3.38
C ARG A 99 10.58 8.91 -2.29
N LEU A 100 10.75 8.49 -1.03
CA LEU A 100 10.95 9.41 0.11
C LEU A 100 12.27 10.18 -0.01
N ASN A 101 13.36 9.53 -0.43
CA ASN A 101 14.65 10.19 -0.69
C ASN A 101 14.55 11.19 -1.85
N GLY A 102 13.84 10.86 -2.92
CA GLY A 102 13.59 11.78 -4.04
C GLY A 102 12.77 13.01 -3.62
N LEU A 103 11.81 12.83 -2.70
CA LEU A 103 11.03 13.90 -2.10
C LEU A 103 11.85 14.78 -1.14
N GLU A 104 12.73 14.22 -0.32
CA GLU A 104 13.67 14.98 0.52
C GLU A 104 14.63 15.83 -0.32
N ALA A 105 15.17 15.26 -1.40
CA ALA A 105 16.02 16.00 -2.34
C ALA A 105 15.25 17.16 -3.00
N ALA A 106 13.97 16.96 -3.33
CA ALA A 106 13.12 18.01 -3.90
C ALA A 106 12.73 19.10 -2.87
N ALA A 107 12.51 18.71 -1.61
CA ALA A 107 12.19 19.62 -0.51
C ALA A 107 13.39 20.51 -0.14
N ALA A 108 14.61 19.96 -0.15
CA ALA A 108 15.85 20.71 0.06
C ALA A 108 16.13 21.75 -1.06
N ALA A 109 15.59 21.53 -2.26
CA ALA A 109 15.73 22.43 -3.41
C ALA A 109 14.64 23.53 -3.49
N GLY A 110 13.77 23.67 -2.48
CA GLY A 110 12.74 24.71 -2.45
C GLY A 110 11.61 24.52 -3.48
N GLY A 111 11.51 23.33 -4.08
CA GLY A 111 10.41 23.00 -4.98
C GLY A 111 9.13 22.78 -4.20
N LYS A 112 8.07 23.55 -4.53
CA LYS A 112 6.70 23.25 -4.11
C LYS A 112 6.41 21.78 -4.43
N ALA A 113 6.42 20.94 -3.40
CA ALA A 113 5.98 19.56 -3.49
C ALA A 113 4.53 19.57 -3.95
N ALA A 114 4.31 19.11 -5.17
CA ALA A 114 2.98 18.84 -5.69
C ALA A 114 2.33 17.81 -4.76
N SER A 115 1.38 18.30 -3.95
CA SER A 115 0.39 17.48 -3.27
C SER A 115 -0.29 16.56 -4.28
N GLY A 116 -0.52 15.31 -3.87
CA GLY A 116 -1.48 14.43 -4.52
C GLY A 116 -1.07 13.96 -5.91
N THR A 117 -0.24 12.92 -5.97
CA THR A 117 -0.57 11.86 -6.91
C THR A 117 -1.15 10.73 -6.08
N GLU A 118 -2.49 10.68 -6.04
CA GLU A 118 -3.20 9.42 -6.07
C GLU A 118 -2.43 8.54 -7.04
N GLN A 119 -1.66 7.58 -6.52
CA GLN A 119 -1.01 6.60 -7.36
C GLN A 119 -2.16 5.88 -8.06
N GLN A 120 -2.41 6.27 -9.31
CA GLN A 120 -3.23 5.54 -10.25
C GLN A 120 -2.53 4.20 -10.49
N GLN A 121 -2.64 3.31 -9.51
CA GLN A 121 -2.12 1.97 -9.59
C GLN A 121 -2.98 1.24 -10.61
N GLN A 122 -2.31 0.78 -11.66
CA GLN A 122 -2.93 0.07 -12.77
C GLN A 122 -2.90 -1.42 -12.43
N TYR A 123 -4.04 -2.08 -12.62
CA TYR A 123 -4.24 -3.49 -12.33
C TYR A 123 -4.63 -4.19 -13.63
N SER A 124 -4.02 -5.33 -13.90
CA SER A 124 -4.40 -6.21 -15.01
C SER A 124 -5.56 -7.08 -14.59
N VAL A 125 -6.61 -7.14 -15.39
CA VAL A 125 -7.76 -7.99 -15.09
C VAL A 125 -7.43 -9.44 -15.45
N LEU A 126 -7.49 -10.33 -14.46
CA LEU A 126 -7.20 -11.75 -14.61
C LEU A 126 -8.46 -12.55 -14.92
N ASP A 127 -9.54 -12.26 -14.20
CA ASP A 127 -10.82 -12.97 -14.35
C ASP A 127 -12.00 -12.04 -14.07
N VAL A 128 -13.10 -12.26 -14.79
CA VAL A 128 -14.33 -11.48 -14.64
C VAL A 128 -15.52 -12.42 -14.52
N THR A 129 -16.05 -12.53 -13.30
CA THR A 129 -17.26 -13.30 -13.00
C THR A 129 -18.52 -12.43 -13.10
N SER A 130 -19.68 -12.97 -12.72
CA SER A 130 -20.97 -12.26 -12.74
C SER A 130 -21.01 -11.07 -11.77
N ASP A 131 -20.34 -11.17 -10.61
CA ASP A 131 -20.46 -10.19 -9.53
C ASP A 131 -19.12 -9.56 -9.13
N VAL A 132 -18.00 -10.21 -9.47
CA VAL A 132 -16.65 -9.82 -9.04
C VAL A 132 -15.66 -9.90 -10.20
N ALA A 133 -14.76 -8.91 -10.29
CA ALA A 133 -13.57 -8.99 -11.13
C ALA A 133 -12.33 -9.20 -10.26
N GLU A 134 -11.49 -10.13 -10.65
CA GLU A 134 -10.17 -10.36 -10.05
C GLU A 134 -9.13 -9.61 -10.85
N VAL A 135 -8.40 -8.72 -10.17
CA VAL A 135 -7.41 -7.85 -10.79
C VAL A 135 -6.09 -8.00 -10.07
N MET A 136 -4.99 -7.93 -10.81
CA MET A 136 -3.64 -8.12 -10.30
C MET A 136 -2.79 -6.88 -10.53
N ASN A 137 -2.08 -6.41 -9.51
CA ASN A 137 -1.15 -5.29 -9.69
C ASN A 137 0.20 -5.76 -10.28
N ASP A 138 1.09 -4.81 -10.63
CA ASP A 138 2.51 -5.06 -11.00
C ASP A 138 3.29 -5.84 -9.94
N GLU A 139 2.78 -5.87 -8.71
CA GLU A 139 3.40 -6.54 -7.56
C GLU A 139 3.02 -8.03 -7.47
N GLY A 140 2.11 -8.49 -8.34
CA GLY A 140 1.60 -9.87 -8.35
C GLY A 140 0.54 -10.15 -7.29
N GLU A 141 0.04 -9.11 -6.61
CA GLU A 141 -1.04 -9.21 -5.65
C GLU A 141 -2.38 -9.16 -6.37
N THR A 142 -3.22 -10.16 -6.10
CA THR A 142 -4.58 -10.24 -6.64
C THR A 142 -5.57 -9.62 -5.66
N GLN A 143 -6.48 -8.82 -6.19
CA GLN A 143 -7.55 -8.19 -5.44
C GLN A 143 -8.88 -8.42 -6.15
N GLN A 144 -9.90 -8.73 -5.35
CA GLN A 144 -11.27 -8.89 -5.82
C GLN A 144 -12.03 -7.58 -5.71
N VAL A 145 -12.63 -7.17 -6.82
CA VAL A 145 -13.38 -5.92 -6.96
C VAL A 145 -14.83 -6.23 -7.27
N GLN A 146 -15.74 -5.71 -6.44
CA GLN A 146 -17.17 -5.88 -6.66
C GLN A 146 -17.62 -5.03 -7.85
N LEU A 147 -18.15 -5.69 -8.88
CA LEU A 147 -18.65 -5.01 -10.08
C LEU A 147 -19.93 -4.20 -9.79
N ALA A 148 -20.68 -4.58 -8.75
CA ALA A 148 -21.88 -3.88 -8.30
C ALA A 148 -21.64 -2.43 -7.84
N VAL A 149 -20.41 -2.08 -7.45
CA VAL A 149 -20.03 -0.70 -7.07
C VAL A 149 -19.37 0.09 -8.19
N CYS A 150 -19.14 -0.55 -9.34
CA CYS A 150 -18.53 0.04 -10.52
C CYS A 150 -19.60 0.58 -11.46
N ASP A 151 -19.24 1.51 -12.36
CA ASP A 151 -20.19 2.01 -13.35
C ASP A 151 -20.57 0.89 -14.33
N PRO A 152 -21.88 0.68 -14.60
CA PRO A 152 -22.35 -0.43 -15.42
C PRO A 152 -21.80 -0.38 -16.84
N GLU A 153 -21.59 0.82 -17.41
CA GLU A 153 -20.96 0.99 -18.73
C GLU A 153 -19.51 0.49 -18.76
N LEU A 154 -18.74 0.73 -17.68
CA LEU A 154 -17.37 0.23 -17.53
C LEU A 154 -17.35 -1.29 -17.37
N VAL A 155 -18.28 -1.85 -16.61
CA VAL A 155 -18.40 -3.29 -16.41
C VAL A 155 -18.75 -4.00 -17.72
N GLU A 156 -19.67 -3.45 -18.50
CA GLU A 156 -20.05 -4.01 -19.80
C GLU A 156 -18.89 -3.95 -20.80
N ALA A 157 -18.17 -2.83 -20.83
CA ALA A 157 -16.96 -2.68 -21.66
C ALA A 157 -15.84 -3.63 -21.21
N LEU A 158 -15.65 -3.83 -19.90
CA LEU A 158 -14.70 -4.80 -19.34
C LEU A 158 -15.04 -6.23 -19.79
N ARG A 159 -16.30 -6.64 -19.65
CA ARG A 159 -16.77 -7.97 -20.10
C ARG A 159 -16.54 -8.18 -21.58
N ARG A 160 -16.81 -7.15 -22.39
CA ARG A 160 -16.60 -7.21 -23.84
C ARG A 160 -15.12 -7.35 -24.21
N ALA A 161 -14.24 -6.58 -23.57
CA ALA A 161 -12.81 -6.67 -23.81
C ALA A 161 -12.23 -8.02 -23.36
N PHE A 162 -12.71 -8.55 -22.23
CA PHE A 162 -12.34 -9.89 -21.75
C PHE A 162 -12.82 -11.00 -22.70
N GLN A 163 -14.05 -10.91 -23.22
CA GLN A 163 -14.55 -11.85 -24.24
C GLN A 163 -13.78 -11.76 -25.57
N ALA A 164 -13.19 -10.60 -25.86
CA ALA A 164 -12.34 -10.39 -27.03
C ALA A 164 -10.88 -10.82 -26.79
N GLU A 165 -10.58 -11.45 -25.65
CA GLU A 165 -9.23 -11.90 -25.24
C GLU A 165 -8.19 -10.75 -25.24
N GLN A 166 -8.66 -9.52 -25.00
CA GLN A 166 -7.80 -8.35 -24.94
C GLN A 166 -7.23 -8.15 -23.54
N GLU A 167 -6.02 -7.60 -23.47
CA GLU A 167 -5.43 -7.25 -22.18
C GLU A 167 -6.12 -5.99 -21.64
N VAL A 168 -6.77 -6.12 -20.49
CA VAL A 168 -7.49 -5.01 -19.86
C VAL A 168 -6.75 -4.54 -18.63
N LEU A 169 -6.39 -3.25 -18.66
CA LEU A 169 -5.74 -2.56 -17.56
C LEU A 169 -6.74 -1.59 -16.92
N VAL A 170 -7.04 -1.80 -15.65
CA VAL A 170 -7.98 -0.98 -14.88
C VAL A 170 -7.28 -0.18 -13.80
N GLN A 171 -7.81 0.99 -13.49
CA GLN A 171 -7.42 1.76 -12.31
C GLN A 171 -8.49 1.60 -11.24
N LEU A 172 -8.06 1.26 -10.03
CA LEU A 172 -8.95 1.20 -8.88
C LEU A 172 -8.95 2.53 -8.15
N GLY A 173 -10.14 3.00 -7.81
CA GLY A 173 -10.37 4.07 -6.85
C GLY A 173 -11.28 3.60 -5.73
N THR A 174 -11.62 4.53 -4.83
CA THR A 174 -12.52 4.25 -3.72
C THR A 174 -13.86 4.90 -3.99
N ARG A 175 -14.94 4.10 -4.09
CA ARG A 175 -16.32 4.59 -4.24
C ARG A 175 -17.18 4.00 -3.15
N HIS A 176 -17.86 4.86 -2.37
CA HIS A 176 -18.63 4.45 -1.18
C HIS A 176 -17.85 3.59 -0.17
N GLY A 177 -16.55 3.84 0.00
CA GLY A 177 -15.69 3.08 0.93
C GLY A 177 -15.32 1.68 0.46
N LYS A 178 -15.62 1.32 -0.79
CA LYS A 178 -15.22 0.06 -1.44
C LYS A 178 -14.32 0.34 -2.64
N ALA A 179 -13.43 -0.61 -2.95
CA ALA A 179 -12.64 -0.55 -4.18
C ALA A 179 -13.57 -0.66 -5.39
N ALA A 180 -13.45 0.28 -6.33
CA ALA A 180 -14.23 0.33 -7.56
C ALA A 180 -13.33 0.70 -8.74
N ILE A 181 -13.63 0.16 -9.91
CA ILE A 181 -12.92 0.51 -11.14
C ILE A 181 -13.35 1.92 -11.54
N THR A 182 -12.39 2.85 -11.58
CA THR A 182 -12.62 4.25 -11.96
C THR A 182 -12.22 4.55 -13.39
N LYS A 183 -11.30 3.75 -13.96
CA LYS A 183 -10.85 3.89 -15.34
C LYS A 183 -10.47 2.53 -15.89
N MET A 184 -10.70 2.34 -17.18
CA MET A 184 -10.31 1.13 -17.92
C MET A 184 -9.59 1.55 -19.20
N THR A 185 -8.51 0.85 -19.50
CA THR A 185 -7.74 0.95 -20.74
C THR A 185 -7.62 -0.46 -21.32
N VAL A 186 -7.97 -0.63 -22.59
CA VAL A 186 -7.85 -1.90 -23.30
C VAL A 186 -6.64 -1.80 -24.23
N GLN A 187 -5.78 -2.81 -24.23
CA GLN A 187 -4.62 -2.91 -25.13
C GLN A 187 -4.84 -3.98 -26.22
#